data_AF-A0A238D5K7-F1
#
_entry.id   AF-A0A238D5K7-F1
#
_cell.length_a   1.000
_cell.length_b   1.000
_cell.length_c   1.000
_cell.angle_alpha   90.00
_cell.angle_beta   90.00
_cell.angle_gamma   90.00
#
_symmetry.space_group_name_H-M   'P 1'
#
loop_
_entity.id
_entity.type
_entity.pdbx_description
1 polymer ?
#
loop_
_entity_poly.entity_id
_entity_poly.type
_entity_poly.pdbx_seq_one_letter_code
_entity_poly.pdbx_strand_id
1 'polypeptide(L)'
;MRAQLTVKSADFAALGRLAAQLAQTLQVQGTGTEMSAALQAREQAELTQMAIARYRAQALAAARDFGYAGYTLREVDVGALQGASPTPRPLFRAMAAPSMEAPGIPIEAGLQTLSVTVAGTVQLQR
;
A
#
# COMPACT_ATOMS: atom_id res chain seq x y z
N MET A 1 0.28 35.59 12.59
CA MET A 1 -0.40 34.46 11.92
C MET A 1 0.52 33.91 10.85
N ARG A 2 0.70 32.58 10.77
CA ARG A 2 1.40 31.92 9.65
C ARG A 2 0.35 31.23 8.78
N ALA A 3 0.47 31.36 7.46
CA ALA A 3 -0.37 30.65 6.50
C ALA A 3 0.42 29.47 5.90
N GLN A 4 -0.26 28.35 5.66
CA GLN A 4 0.34 27.14 5.11
C GLN A 4 -0.42 26.76 3.83
N LEU A 5 0.32 26.41 2.78
CA LEU A 5 -0.22 25.95 1.50
C LEU A 5 0.28 24.53 1.24
N THR A 6 -0.67 23.62 0.99
CA THR A 6 -0.38 22.21 0.66
C THR A 6 -0.82 21.96 -0.76
N VAL A 7 0.10 21.47 -1.60
CA VAL A 7 -0.17 21.16 -3.02
C VAL A 7 0.04 19.65 -3.24
N LYS A 8 -0.93 19.00 -3.88
CA LYS A 8 -0.93 17.55 -4.16
C LYS A 8 -1.19 17.32 -5.65
N SER A 9 -0.43 16.41 -6.26
CA SER A 9 -0.59 16.03 -7.67
C SER A 9 -0.11 14.60 -7.87
N ALA A 10 -0.73 13.88 -8.82
CA ALA A 10 -0.25 12.58 -9.30
C ALA A 10 0.90 12.70 -10.31
N ASP A 11 1.07 13.89 -10.92
CA ASP A 11 2.21 14.20 -11.80
C ASP A 11 3.32 14.85 -10.96
N PHE A 12 4.29 14.03 -10.56
CA PHE A 12 5.45 14.44 -9.78
C PHE A 12 6.35 15.46 -10.51
N ALA A 13 6.44 15.38 -11.84
CA ALA A 13 7.25 16.29 -12.64
C ALA A 13 6.60 17.68 -12.75
N ALA A 14 5.27 17.73 -12.92
CA ALA A 14 4.53 18.98 -12.83
C ALA A 14 4.57 19.57 -11.42
N LEU A 15 4.43 18.72 -10.38
CA LEU A 15 4.50 19.16 -8.98
C LEU A 15 5.88 19.72 -8.62
N GLY A 16 6.97 19.07 -9.06
CA GLY A 16 8.34 19.53 -8.83
C GLY A 16 8.62 20.89 -9.49
N ARG A 17 8.15 21.09 -10.73
CA ARG A 17 8.25 22.39 -11.41
C ARG A 17 7.47 23.48 -10.67
N LEU A 18 6.24 23.18 -10.24
CA LEU A 18 5.43 24.12 -9.47
C LEU A 18 6.05 24.43 -8.11
N ALA A 19 6.59 23.43 -7.41
CA ALA A 19 7.29 23.61 -6.14
C ALA A 19 8.52 24.50 -6.28
N ALA A 20 9.30 24.33 -7.36
CA ALA A 20 10.47 25.18 -7.65
C ALA A 20 10.07 26.65 -7.93
N GLN A 21 8.94 26.88 -8.59
CA GLN A 21 8.40 28.23 -8.79
C GLN A 21 7.91 28.84 -7.47
N LEU A 22 7.18 28.09 -6.65
CA LEU A 22 6.66 28.55 -5.36
C LEU A 22 7.78 28.78 -4.33
N ALA A 23 8.89 28.05 -4.41
CA ALA A 23 10.05 28.22 -3.54
C ALA A 23 10.72 29.61 -3.66
N GLN A 24 10.42 30.37 -4.72
CA GLN A 24 10.92 31.73 -4.91
C GLN A 24 10.22 32.74 -4.00
N THR A 25 9.00 32.46 -3.55
CA THR A 25 8.18 33.36 -2.74
C THR A 25 7.74 32.77 -1.40
N LEU A 26 7.80 31.44 -1.27
CA LEU A 26 7.36 30.69 -0.09
C LEU A 26 8.48 29.76 0.39
N GLN A 27 8.67 29.68 1.71
CA GLN A 27 9.58 28.72 2.30
C GLN A 27 8.96 27.31 2.29
N VAL A 28 9.59 26.37 1.60
CA VAL A 28 9.17 24.95 1.59
C VAL A 28 9.47 24.34 2.95
N GLN A 29 8.43 23.85 3.65
CA GLN A 29 8.59 23.20 4.96
C GLN A 29 8.82 21.69 4.89
N GLY A 30 8.41 21.04 3.81
CA GLY A 30 8.56 19.60 3.63
C GLY A 30 7.99 19.11 2.31
N THR A 31 8.42 17.93 1.91
CA THR A 31 7.87 17.19 0.76
C THR A 31 7.66 15.74 1.17
N GLY A 32 6.70 15.08 0.52
CA GLY A 32 6.37 13.70 0.81
C GLY A 32 5.47 13.10 -0.25
N THR A 33 5.43 11.78 -0.28
CA THR A 33 4.55 11.01 -1.18
C THR A 33 3.51 10.27 -0.35
N GLU A 34 2.26 10.33 -0.79
CA GLU A 34 1.15 9.56 -0.22
C GLU A 34 0.41 8.82 -1.33
N MET A 35 -0.21 7.70 -0.99
CA MET A 35 -1.10 7.00 -1.91
C MET A 35 -2.46 7.69 -1.89
N SER A 36 -3.06 7.93 -3.06
CA SER A 36 -4.40 8.50 -3.10
C SER A 36 -5.42 7.52 -2.51
N ALA A 37 -6.45 8.04 -1.84
CA ALA A 37 -7.51 7.20 -1.25
C ALA A 37 -8.22 6.33 -2.30
N ALA A 38 -8.38 6.84 -3.53
CA ALA A 38 -8.98 6.09 -4.63
C ALA A 38 -8.11 4.92 -5.08
N LEU A 39 -6.80 5.14 -5.22
CA LEU A 39 -5.85 4.06 -5.53
C LEU A 39 -5.82 3.04 -4.41
N GLN A 40 -5.78 3.49 -3.15
CA GLN A 40 -5.81 2.63 -1.98
C GLN A 40 -7.04 1.71 -1.94
N ALA A 41 -8.23 2.27 -2.19
CA ALA A 41 -9.47 1.49 -2.20
C ALA A 41 -9.49 0.47 -3.34
N ARG A 42 -8.97 0.82 -4.53
CA ARG A 42 -8.88 -0.09 -5.67
C ARG A 42 -7.95 -1.27 -5.37
N GLU A 43 -6.73 -0.99 -4.93
CA GLU A 43 -5.74 -2.03 -4.61
C GLU A 43 -6.23 -2.92 -3.46
N GLN A 44 -6.88 -2.34 -2.45
CA GLN A 44 -7.49 -3.11 -1.36
C GLN A 44 -8.55 -4.10 -1.89
N ALA A 45 -9.45 -3.64 -2.75
CA ALA A 45 -10.51 -4.49 -3.29
C ALA A 45 -9.94 -5.68 -4.09
N GLU A 46 -8.90 -5.44 -4.89
CA GLU A 46 -8.22 -6.49 -5.65
C GLU A 46 -7.53 -7.49 -4.73
N LEU A 47 -6.76 -7.02 -3.74
CA LEU A 47 -6.09 -7.88 -2.76
C LEU A 47 -7.09 -8.70 -1.93
N THR A 48 -8.22 -8.11 -1.54
CA THR A 48 -9.28 -8.83 -0.83
C THR A 48 -9.85 -9.97 -1.69
N GLN A 49 -10.13 -9.74 -2.97
CA GLN A 49 -10.63 -10.80 -3.85
C GLN A 49 -9.62 -11.95 -3.98
N MET A 50 -8.34 -11.62 -4.18
CA MET A 50 -7.28 -12.61 -4.25
C MET A 50 -7.15 -13.42 -2.95
N ALA A 51 -7.19 -12.75 -1.80
CA ALA A 51 -7.09 -13.38 -0.50
C ALA A 51 -8.26 -14.33 -0.22
N ILE A 52 -9.49 -13.93 -0.55
CA ILE A 52 -10.68 -14.79 -0.44
C ILE A 52 -10.56 -16.01 -1.34
N ALA A 53 -10.16 -15.83 -2.60
CA ALA A 53 -9.99 -16.94 -3.54
C ALA A 53 -8.96 -17.96 -3.02
N ARG A 54 -7.82 -17.47 -2.50
CA ARG A 54 -6.80 -18.31 -1.87
C ARG A 54 -7.32 -19.03 -0.64
N TYR A 55 -8.04 -18.34 0.25
CA TYR A 55 -8.62 -18.95 1.44
C TYR A 55 -9.60 -20.07 1.08
N ARG A 56 -10.50 -19.84 0.11
CA ARG A 56 -11.45 -20.86 -0.35
C ARG A 56 -10.75 -22.09 -0.93
N ALA A 57 -9.70 -21.89 -1.72
CA ALA A 57 -8.91 -22.99 -2.28
C ALA A 57 -8.21 -23.79 -1.17
N GLN A 58 -7.61 -23.12 -0.19
CA GLN A 58 -6.96 -23.77 0.97
C GLN A 58 -7.98 -24.53 1.83
N ALA A 59 -9.14 -23.95 2.11
CA ALA A 59 -10.21 -24.59 2.87
C ALA A 59 -10.75 -25.84 2.16
N LEU A 60 -10.94 -25.79 0.83
CA LEU A 60 -11.36 -26.96 0.05
C LEU A 60 -10.30 -28.06 0.07
N ALA A 61 -9.03 -27.70 -0.11
CA ALA A 61 -7.92 -28.65 -0.05
C ALA A 61 -7.87 -29.33 1.32
N ALA A 62 -7.92 -28.55 2.40
CA ALA A 62 -7.96 -29.09 3.75
C ALA A 62 -9.15 -30.01 3.99
N ALA A 63 -10.36 -29.63 3.55
CA ALA A 63 -11.54 -30.48 3.68
C ALA A 63 -11.35 -31.84 2.99
N ARG A 64 -10.80 -31.84 1.77
CA ARG A 64 -10.50 -33.06 1.02
C ARG A 64 -9.42 -33.91 1.69
N ASP A 65 -8.37 -33.30 2.22
CA ASP A 65 -7.30 -33.99 2.95
C ASP A 65 -7.82 -34.66 4.22
N PHE A 66 -8.85 -34.09 4.86
CA PHE A 66 -9.56 -34.71 5.97
C PHE A 66 -10.63 -35.73 5.55
N GLY A 67 -10.81 -36.00 4.25
CA GLY A 67 -11.77 -36.99 3.74
C GLY A 67 -13.21 -36.50 3.61
N TYR A 68 -13.44 -35.18 3.59
CA TYR A 68 -14.74 -34.55 3.40
C TYR A 68 -14.91 -34.07 1.95
N ALA A 69 -16.13 -34.11 1.40
CA ALA A 69 -16.39 -33.65 0.03
C ALA A 69 -16.33 -32.11 -0.11
N GLY A 70 -16.59 -31.39 0.99
CA GLY A 70 -16.59 -29.93 0.98
C GLY A 70 -16.63 -29.31 2.37
N TYR A 71 -16.93 -28.02 2.38
CA TYR A 71 -17.01 -27.22 3.59
C TYR A 71 -18.06 -26.11 3.44
N THR A 72 -18.57 -25.64 4.58
CA THR A 72 -19.33 -24.39 4.68
C THR A 72 -18.58 -23.37 5.50
N LEU A 73 -18.70 -22.10 5.09
CA LEU A 73 -18.16 -20.96 5.84
C LEU A 73 -19.11 -20.65 7.01
N ARG A 74 -18.57 -20.53 8.22
CA ARG A 74 -19.34 -20.07 9.39
C ARG A 74 -19.07 -18.62 9.69
N GLU A 75 -17.81 -18.26 9.85
CA GLU A 75 -17.38 -16.91 10.15
C GLU A 75 -16.18 -16.56 9.26
N VAL A 76 -16.18 -15.36 8.70
CA VAL A 76 -15.09 -14.86 7.87
C VAL A 76 -14.79 -13.44 8.32
N ASP A 77 -13.55 -13.22 8.72
CA ASP A 77 -12.97 -11.91 8.99
C ASP A 77 -12.06 -11.51 7.82
N VAL A 78 -12.32 -10.33 7.27
CA VAL A 78 -11.49 -9.73 6.22
C VAL A 78 -10.73 -8.58 6.87
N GLY A 79 -9.44 -8.80 7.09
CA GLY A 79 -8.55 -7.82 7.68
C GLY A 79 -8.43 -6.55 6.85
N ALA A 80 -8.17 -5.44 7.53
CA ALA A 80 -7.92 -4.15 6.90
C ALA A 80 -6.64 -4.16 6.04
N LEU A 81 -6.55 -3.20 5.12
CA LEU A 81 -5.36 -2.99 4.29
C LEU A 81 -4.15 -2.65 5.17
N GLN A 82 -3.14 -3.52 5.16
CA GLN A 82 -1.87 -3.28 5.84
C GLN A 82 -0.83 -2.74 4.87
N GLY A 83 0.00 -1.80 5.34
CA GLY A 83 1.08 -1.20 4.56
C GLY A 83 0.70 0.03 3.72
N ALA A 84 -0.50 0.59 3.93
CA ALA A 84 -0.90 1.86 3.32
C ALA A 84 -0.34 3.11 4.04
N SER A 85 0.18 2.92 5.24
CA SER A 85 0.98 3.92 5.94
C SER A 85 2.45 3.55 5.77
N PRO A 86 3.35 4.50 5.45
CA PRO A 86 4.78 4.25 5.37
C PRO A 86 5.27 3.80 6.75
N THR A 87 5.26 2.49 6.96
CA THR A 87 5.92 1.87 8.09
C THR A 87 7.40 1.86 7.73
N PRO A 88 8.28 2.48 8.54
CA PRO A 88 9.70 2.48 8.27
C PRO A 88 10.18 1.03 8.33
N ARG A 89 10.33 0.41 7.16
CA ARG A 89 11.02 -0.85 7.03
C ARG A 89 12.51 -0.55 7.22
N PRO A 90 13.21 -1.23 8.14
CA PRO A 90 14.66 -1.11 8.22
C PRO A 90 15.25 -1.62 6.91
N LEU A 91 15.64 -0.70 6.03
CA LEU A 91 16.45 -1.02 4.87
C LEU A 91 17.84 -1.40 5.38
N PHE A 92 18.23 -2.66 5.20
CA PHE A 92 19.64 -3.03 5.25
C PHE A 92 20.32 -2.33 4.06
N ARG A 93 20.85 -1.13 4.32
CA ARG A 93 21.53 -0.31 3.31
C ARG A 93 22.85 -0.99 2.93
N ALA A 94 22.87 -1.67 1.79
CA ALA A 94 24.12 -1.90 1.08
C ALA A 94 24.64 -0.54 0.59
N MET A 95 25.82 -0.14 1.08
CA MET A 95 26.47 1.13 0.74
C MET A 95 26.86 1.14 -0.74
N ALA A 96 26.06 1.80 -1.58
CA ALA A 96 26.49 2.23 -2.91
C ALA A 96 26.63 3.77 -2.92
N ALA A 97 27.78 4.23 -3.41
CA ALA A 97 28.27 5.61 -3.34
C ALA A 97 27.40 6.60 -4.16
N PRO A 98 27.35 7.90 -3.79
CA PRO A 98 26.58 8.90 -4.52
C PRO A 98 27.31 9.37 -5.79
N SER A 99 26.59 9.45 -6.91
CA SER A 99 26.97 10.23 -8.10
C SER A 99 26.17 11.53 -8.13
N MET A 100 26.86 12.63 -8.50
CA MET A 100 26.39 14.01 -8.50
C MET A 100 25.52 14.36 -9.72
N GLU A 101 24.35 14.96 -9.51
CA GLU A 101 23.75 15.96 -10.43
C GLU A 101 22.69 16.83 -9.71
N ALA A 102 22.42 18.04 -10.25
CA ALA A 102 21.82 19.25 -9.63
C ALA A 102 20.39 19.14 -9.02
N PRO A 103 19.97 20.07 -8.12
CA PRO A 103 18.90 19.85 -7.14
C PRO A 103 17.51 20.14 -7.71
N GLY A 104 16.92 19.16 -8.39
CA GLY A 104 15.48 18.95 -8.27
C GLY A 104 15.22 18.38 -6.87
N ILE A 105 14.17 18.83 -6.16
CA ILE A 105 13.77 18.13 -4.93
C ILE A 105 13.42 16.70 -5.36
N PRO A 106 14.19 15.67 -4.97
CA PRO A 106 13.95 14.32 -5.45
C PRO A 106 12.69 13.80 -4.74
N ILE A 107 11.58 13.75 -5.47
CA ILE A 107 10.37 13.09 -5.01
C ILE A 107 10.46 11.63 -5.48
N GLU A 108 11.10 10.78 -4.68
CA GLU A 108 11.09 9.33 -4.96
C GLU A 108 9.72 8.76 -4.61
N ALA A 109 9.07 8.11 -5.58
CA ALA A 109 7.85 7.34 -5.32
C ALA A 109 8.23 6.15 -4.43
N GLY A 110 7.90 6.24 -3.13
CA GLY A 110 8.17 5.15 -2.20
C GLY A 110 7.43 3.87 -2.58
N LEU A 111 8.13 2.75 -2.61
CA LEU A 111 7.52 1.43 -2.78
C LEU A 111 6.71 1.08 -1.52
N GLN A 112 5.39 0.98 -1.66
CA GLN A 112 4.47 0.57 -0.59
C GLN A 112 4.13 -0.91 -0.78
N THR A 113 4.38 -1.75 0.23
CA THR A 113 3.93 -3.16 0.19
C THR A 113 2.55 -3.25 0.83
N LEU A 114 1.55 -3.60 0.04
CA LEU A 114 0.17 -3.76 0.46
C LEU A 114 -0.13 -5.23 0.78
N SER A 115 -0.87 -5.48 1.86
CA SER A 115 -1.30 -6.84 2.22
C SER A 115 -2.68 -6.85 2.87
N VAL A 116 -3.43 -7.93 2.59
CA VAL A 116 -4.74 -8.21 3.16
C VAL A 116 -4.74 -9.64 3.68
N THR A 117 -5.24 -9.81 4.90
CA THR A 117 -5.39 -11.12 5.52
C THR A 117 -6.87 -11.47 5.58
N VAL A 118 -7.22 -12.69 5.19
CA VAL A 118 -8.56 -13.25 5.38
C VAL A 118 -8.43 -14.42 6.33
N ALA A 119 -9.17 -14.38 7.42
CA ALA A 119 -9.25 -15.45 8.41
C ALA A 119 -10.69 -15.90 8.57
N GLY A 120 -10.92 -17.13 9.00
CA GLY A 120 -12.28 -17.61 9.18
C GLY A 120 -12.35 -19.04 9.67
N THR A 121 -13.55 -19.44 10.04
CA THR A 121 -13.86 -20.80 10.47
C THR A 121 -14.67 -21.52 9.40
N VAL A 122 -14.23 -22.74 9.09
CA VAL A 122 -14.91 -23.64 8.16
C VAL A 122 -15.47 -24.84 8.91
N GLN A 123 -16.68 -25.23 8.56
CA GLN A 123 -17.30 -26.46 9.03
C GLN A 123 -17.26 -27.48 7.91
N LEU A 124 -16.64 -28.63 8.17
CA LEU A 124 -16.49 -29.70 7.20
C LEU A 124 -17.84 -30.39 6.94
N GLN A 125 -18.08 -30.76 5.69
CA GLN A 125 -19.31 -31.40 5.26
C GLN A 125 -19.00 -32.65 4.45
N ARG A 126 -19.73 -33.73 4.75
CA ARG A 126 -19.53 -35.03 4.11
C ARG A 126 -19.97 -35.01 2.66
#